data_AF-A0AAN9GTA7-F1
#
_entry.id   AF-A0AAN9GTA7-F1
#
_cell.length_a   1.000
_cell.length_b   1.000
_cell.length_c   1.000
_cell.angle_alpha   90.00
_cell.angle_beta   90.00
_cell.angle_gamma   90.00
#
_symmetry.space_group_name_H-M   'P 1'
#
loop_
_entity.id
_entity.type
_entity.pdbx_description
1 polymer ?
#
loop_
_entity_poly.entity_id
_entity_poly.type
_entity_poly.pdbx_seq_one_letter_code
_entity_poly.pdbx_strand_id
1 'polypeptide(L)'
;MESECEFDSTWEDEYVNKPPRKKICRRSHRNMCAAKDMQDFRHSVRNLDNDYYDDEPGHGRFYNLEFYHGQIKSSPGDVLIDEFHQKWKGQYHLLEDCHSYIQWLFPIQERGVSSDAHVLTKTEIKVFRKDEEAKRKLVKSYKLMLDFYGIRLVNESTGEVDRAPNWKDRFWNLNRHSHNNLRITRILKCLGTLGLQHYQAPLVKFFLHETLEEEQLQLVKQSVLDYFMFAVLDKSERRELVRFAFKHFKPQEQFVWGNGRIRHGEPPRAASSRGCTGHRFSSLLCTSRR
;
A
#
# COMPACT_ATOMS: atom_id res chain seq x y z
N MET A 1 27.43 -12.32 12.58
CA MET A 1 26.18 -12.96 12.15
C MET A 1 25.18 -11.82 12.04
N GLU A 2 25.21 -11.09 10.91
CA GLU A 2 24.40 -9.87 10.72
C GLU A 2 23.41 -10.13 9.60
N SER A 3 22.17 -10.35 10.05
CA SER A 3 20.88 -10.16 9.39
C SER A 3 20.83 -10.36 7.88
N GLU A 4 20.47 -11.59 7.49
CA GLU A 4 19.73 -11.78 6.25
C GLU A 4 18.44 -10.94 6.27
N CYS A 5 18.01 -10.55 5.08
CA CYS A 5 16.93 -9.61 4.80
C CYS A 5 15.57 -10.27 5.08
N GLU A 6 15.13 -10.31 6.34
CA GLU A 6 13.88 -11.00 6.73
C GLU A 6 12.60 -10.28 6.24
N PHE A 7 12.65 -8.96 6.02
CA PHE A 7 11.46 -8.13 5.78
C PHE A 7 11.35 -7.55 4.35
N ASP A 8 12.25 -7.89 3.43
CA ASP A 8 12.24 -7.36 2.05
C ASP A 8 11.54 -8.30 1.06
N SER A 9 10.24 -8.53 1.28
CA SER A 9 9.38 -9.32 0.35
C SER A 9 9.16 -8.68 -1.02
N THR A 10 9.75 -7.50 -1.25
CA THR A 10 9.81 -6.86 -2.58
C THR A 10 10.71 -7.65 -3.53
N TRP A 11 11.67 -8.41 -3.00
CA TRP A 11 12.66 -9.17 -3.77
C TRP A 11 12.73 -10.66 -3.42
N GLU A 12 11.74 -11.22 -2.73
CA GLU A 12 11.60 -12.67 -2.54
C GLU A 12 11.52 -13.37 -3.91
N ASP A 13 12.69 -13.81 -4.39
CA ASP A 13 12.89 -14.88 -5.34
C ASP A 13 13.45 -16.06 -4.53
N GLU A 14 13.00 -17.29 -4.80
CA GLU A 14 13.37 -18.53 -4.12
C GLU A 14 14.85 -18.61 -3.73
N TYR A 15 15.11 -19.08 -2.51
CA TYR A 15 16.41 -19.35 -1.90
C TYR A 15 17.53 -19.64 -2.92
N VAL A 16 18.46 -18.71 -3.07
CA VAL A 16 19.76 -19.00 -3.70
C VAL A 16 20.87 -18.59 -2.74
N ASN A 17 21.55 -19.60 -2.21
CA ASN A 17 22.79 -19.52 -1.44
C ASN A 17 23.74 -18.46 -2.01
N LYS A 18 24.16 -17.49 -1.19
CA LYS A 18 25.22 -16.53 -1.55
C LYS A 18 26.30 -16.42 -0.46
N PRO A 19 27.57 -16.25 -0.87
CA PRO A 19 28.73 -16.38 0.01
C PRO A 19 28.94 -15.14 0.90
N PRO A 20 29.73 -15.25 2.00
CA PRO A 20 29.82 -14.21 3.01
C PRO A 20 30.78 -13.10 2.60
N ARG A 21 30.36 -11.81 2.67
CA ARG A 21 31.30 -10.68 2.50
C ARG A 21 31.07 -9.46 3.40
N LYS A 22 32.15 -9.20 4.15
CA LYS A 22 32.78 -7.97 4.69
C LYS A 22 31.92 -6.85 5.33
N LYS A 23 32.29 -6.57 6.59
CA LYS A 23 31.84 -5.46 7.44
C LYS A 23 32.02 -4.10 6.75
N ILE A 24 30.97 -3.28 6.73
CA ILE A 24 30.99 -1.88 6.28
C ILE A 24 30.43 -1.00 7.41
N CYS A 25 31.19 0.04 7.75
CA CYS A 25 30.91 1.04 8.78
C CYS A 25 29.57 1.77 8.60
N ARG A 26 28.91 2.06 9.75
CA ARG A 26 27.79 3.00 10.02
C ARG A 26 27.00 3.46 8.78
N ARG A 27 26.16 2.58 8.24
CA ARG A 27 25.13 2.95 7.25
C ARG A 27 23.94 3.62 7.93
N SER A 28 23.23 4.48 7.21
CA SER A 28 21.85 4.83 7.54
C SER A 28 21.08 3.52 7.78
N HIS A 29 20.45 3.39 8.94
CA HIS A 29 19.78 2.16 9.31
C HIS A 29 18.37 2.19 8.74
N ARG A 30 17.99 1.09 8.08
CA ARG A 30 16.64 0.85 7.60
C ARG A 30 15.66 0.93 8.78
N ASN A 31 14.51 1.55 8.58
CA ASN A 31 13.44 1.55 9.56
C ASN A 31 12.79 0.15 9.63
N MET A 32 13.27 -0.68 10.55
CA MET A 32 12.83 -2.07 10.67
C MET A 32 11.37 -2.20 11.15
N CYS A 33 10.90 -1.25 11.96
CA CYS A 33 9.50 -1.23 12.38
C CYS A 33 8.56 -0.99 11.19
N ALA A 34 8.88 -0.01 10.35
CA ALA A 34 8.11 0.26 9.13
C ALA A 34 8.17 -0.93 8.15
N ALA A 35 9.36 -1.51 7.96
CA ALA A 35 9.53 -2.68 7.09
C ALA A 35 8.63 -3.84 7.52
N LYS A 36 8.62 -4.15 8.83
CA LYS A 36 7.79 -5.20 9.41
C LYS A 36 6.30 -4.88 9.28
N ASP A 37 5.87 -3.68 9.68
CA ASP A 37 4.45 -3.26 9.59
C ASP A 37 3.91 -3.38 8.15
N MET A 38 4.68 -2.90 7.17
CA MET A 38 4.26 -2.99 5.76
C MET A 38 4.27 -4.43 5.25
N GLN A 39 5.20 -5.29 5.71
CA GLN A 39 5.19 -6.71 5.36
C GLN A 39 3.97 -7.40 5.95
N ASP A 40 3.70 -7.22 7.25
CA ASP A 40 2.56 -7.80 7.96
C ASP A 40 1.24 -7.41 7.28
N PHE A 41 1.08 -6.13 6.92
CA PHE A 41 -0.05 -5.64 6.13
C PHE A 41 -0.20 -6.37 4.79
N ARG A 42 0.88 -6.50 3.99
CA ARG A 42 0.79 -7.19 2.68
C ARG A 42 0.45 -8.67 2.83
N HIS A 43 0.94 -9.34 3.86
CA HIS A 43 0.58 -10.74 4.12
C HIS A 43 -0.85 -10.89 4.62
N SER A 44 -1.34 -9.97 5.46
CA SER A 44 -2.73 -10.01 5.94
C SER A 44 -3.72 -9.95 4.78
N VAL A 45 -3.46 -9.08 3.79
CA VAL A 45 -4.32 -8.95 2.60
C VAL A 45 -4.23 -10.17 1.68
N ARG A 46 -3.04 -10.74 1.47
CA ARG A 46 -2.88 -11.98 0.66
C ARG A 46 -3.60 -13.18 1.29
N ASN A 47 -3.65 -13.23 2.61
CA ASN A 47 -4.33 -14.29 3.34
C ASN A 47 -5.86 -14.14 3.33
N LEU A 48 -6.42 -13.05 2.80
CA LEU A 48 -7.88 -12.90 2.63
C LEU A 48 -8.45 -13.85 1.58
N ASP A 49 -7.64 -14.21 0.58
CA ASP A 49 -8.03 -15.07 -0.53
C ASP A 49 -7.77 -16.56 -0.23
N ASN A 50 -7.17 -16.88 0.92
CA ASN A 50 -6.96 -18.26 1.38
C ASN A 50 -8.20 -18.75 2.14
N ASP A 51 -9.08 -19.48 1.45
CA ASP A 51 -10.34 -20.03 1.98
C ASP A 51 -10.17 -21.22 2.95
N TYR A 52 -8.93 -21.59 3.32
CA TYR A 52 -8.65 -22.79 4.12
C TYR A 52 -8.98 -22.66 5.61
N TYR A 53 -9.12 -21.43 6.10
CA TYR A 53 -9.62 -21.12 7.43
C TYR A 53 -10.77 -20.15 7.27
N ASP A 54 -11.93 -20.68 6.91
CA ASP A 54 -13.19 -19.96 6.98
C ASP A 54 -13.42 -19.68 8.48
N ASP A 55 -13.07 -18.46 8.91
CA ASP A 55 -13.63 -17.92 10.14
C ASP A 55 -15.14 -18.05 9.94
N GLU A 56 -15.83 -18.81 10.81
CA GLU A 56 -17.29 -18.96 10.77
C GLU A 56 -17.91 -17.60 10.45
N PRO A 57 -18.94 -17.51 9.58
CA PRO A 57 -19.63 -16.26 9.31
C PRO A 57 -20.25 -15.77 10.61
N GLY A 58 -19.45 -15.02 11.37
CA GLY A 58 -19.85 -14.37 12.60
C GLY A 58 -21.08 -13.59 12.22
N HIS A 59 -22.18 -13.91 12.89
CA HIS A 59 -23.44 -13.18 12.87
C HIS A 59 -23.21 -11.78 13.49
N GLY A 60 -22.25 -11.06 12.93
CA GLY A 60 -21.69 -9.81 13.40
C GLY A 60 -22.06 -8.73 12.41
N ARG A 61 -22.47 -7.60 12.96
CA ARG A 61 -22.86 -6.41 12.23
C ARG A 61 -21.66 -5.85 11.43
N PHE A 62 -21.84 -5.56 10.13
CA PHE A 62 -20.81 -4.95 9.28
C PHE A 62 -20.86 -3.43 9.39
N TYR A 63 -20.38 -2.90 10.52
CA TYR A 63 -20.45 -1.47 10.83
C TYR A 63 -19.82 -0.58 9.76
N ASN A 64 -18.71 -0.99 9.16
CA ASN A 64 -18.09 -0.19 8.11
C ASN A 64 -19.00 -0.18 6.89
N LEU A 65 -19.52 -1.34 6.47
CA LEU A 65 -20.43 -1.41 5.34
C LEU A 65 -21.72 -0.61 5.58
N GLU A 66 -22.32 -0.69 6.76
CA GLU A 66 -23.49 0.10 7.15
C GLU A 66 -23.22 1.61 7.12
N PHE A 67 -22.04 2.04 7.59
CA PHE A 67 -21.61 3.43 7.50
C PHE A 67 -21.51 3.89 6.04
N TYR A 68 -20.94 3.03 5.19
CA TYR A 68 -20.84 3.30 3.75
C TYR A 68 -22.21 3.33 3.07
N HIS A 69 -23.18 2.53 3.48
CA HIS A 69 -24.56 2.67 3.01
C HIS A 69 -25.30 3.87 3.60
N GLY A 70 -24.68 4.62 4.52
CA GLY A 70 -25.30 5.78 5.18
C GLY A 70 -26.37 5.39 6.20
N GLN A 71 -26.33 4.15 6.71
CA GLN A 71 -27.27 3.64 7.70
C GLN A 71 -26.87 4.01 9.13
N ILE A 72 -25.58 4.19 9.37
CA ILE A 72 -25.04 4.65 10.66
C ILE A 72 -24.14 5.87 10.48
N LYS A 73 -23.98 6.62 11.57
CA LYS A 73 -23.10 7.79 11.67
C LYS A 73 -21.73 7.40 12.21
N SER A 74 -20.71 8.19 11.87
CA SER A 74 -19.39 8.07 12.49
C SER A 74 -19.44 8.46 13.97
N SER A 75 -18.77 7.72 14.85
CA SER A 75 -18.55 8.16 16.25
C SER A 75 -17.12 8.69 16.44
N PRO A 76 -16.90 9.73 17.28
CA PRO A 76 -17.89 10.55 18.00
C PRO A 76 -18.44 11.73 17.17
N GLY A 77 -18.19 11.78 15.86
CA GLY A 77 -18.54 12.94 15.03
C GLY A 77 -20.02 13.09 14.69
N ASP A 78 -20.82 12.04 14.84
CA ASP A 78 -22.25 11.96 14.45
C ASP A 78 -22.56 12.38 13.01
N VAL A 79 -21.62 12.13 12.08
CA VAL A 79 -21.72 12.51 10.65
C VAL A 79 -21.96 11.29 9.76
N LEU A 80 -22.87 11.39 8.80
CA LEU A 80 -23.07 10.38 7.75
C LEU A 80 -22.01 10.49 6.64
N ILE A 81 -21.72 9.38 5.96
CA ILE A 81 -20.75 9.38 4.84
C ILE A 81 -21.07 10.41 3.75
N ASP A 82 -22.34 10.55 3.39
CA ASP A 82 -22.75 11.50 2.35
C ASP A 82 -22.62 12.96 2.81
N GLU A 83 -22.70 13.24 4.12
CA GLU A 83 -22.46 14.57 4.68
C GLU A 83 -20.97 14.94 4.63
N PHE A 84 -20.06 14.00 4.87
CA PHE A 84 -18.64 14.21 4.62
C PHE A 84 -18.41 14.63 3.15
N HIS A 85 -18.98 13.88 2.21
CA HIS A 85 -18.77 14.14 0.78
C HIS A 85 -19.37 15.46 0.30
N GLN A 86 -20.49 15.90 0.88
CA GLN A 86 -21.19 17.11 0.45
C GLN A 86 -20.67 18.38 1.14
N LYS A 87 -20.35 18.30 2.44
CA LYS A 87 -20.12 19.50 3.27
C LYS A 87 -18.65 19.75 3.62
N TRP A 88 -17.79 18.72 3.58
CA TRP A 88 -16.42 18.84 4.09
C TRP A 88 -15.41 19.21 3.00
N LYS A 89 -15.77 19.15 1.72
CA LYS A 89 -14.88 19.59 0.64
C LYS A 89 -14.56 21.08 0.81
N GLY A 90 -13.27 21.43 0.80
CA GLY A 90 -12.80 22.79 1.06
C GLY A 90 -12.77 23.19 2.55
N GLN A 91 -13.32 22.38 3.46
CA GLN A 91 -13.27 22.64 4.91
C GLN A 91 -11.96 22.12 5.52
N TYR A 92 -10.84 22.68 5.05
CA TYR A 92 -9.53 22.13 5.37
C TYR A 92 -9.12 22.24 6.83
N HIS A 93 -9.56 23.28 7.54
CA HIS A 93 -9.33 23.40 8.99
C HIS A 93 -9.97 22.23 9.75
N LEU A 94 -11.22 21.89 9.41
CA LEU A 94 -11.97 20.80 10.03
C LEU A 94 -11.31 19.44 9.74
N LEU A 95 -10.85 19.24 8.51
CA LEU A 95 -10.12 18.03 8.11
C LEU A 95 -8.75 17.92 8.80
N GLU A 96 -8.08 19.03 9.10
CA GLU A 96 -6.82 19.00 9.84
C GLU A 96 -7.06 18.68 11.33
N ASP A 97 -7.96 19.42 11.98
CA ASP A 97 -8.17 19.38 13.44
C ASP A 97 -8.92 18.12 13.92
N CYS A 98 -9.87 17.61 13.12
CA CYS A 98 -10.63 16.42 13.49
C CYS A 98 -9.84 15.14 13.16
N HIS A 99 -9.61 14.28 14.15
CA HIS A 99 -8.79 13.07 13.97
C HIS A 99 -9.60 11.78 13.84
N SER A 100 -10.88 11.78 14.24
CA SER A 100 -11.70 10.58 14.32
C SER A 100 -12.27 10.14 12.98
N TYR A 101 -12.61 11.09 12.09
CA TYR A 101 -13.28 10.79 10.83
C TYR A 101 -12.47 9.87 9.91
N ILE A 102 -11.13 9.98 9.93
CA ILE A 102 -10.26 9.25 9.01
C ILE A 102 -10.42 7.73 9.17
N GLN A 103 -10.79 7.28 10.38
CA GLN A 103 -10.94 5.86 10.67
C GLN A 103 -12.21 5.27 10.07
N TRP A 104 -13.27 6.08 10.01
CA TRP A 104 -14.54 5.76 9.37
C TRP A 104 -14.45 5.87 7.85
N LEU A 105 -13.81 6.93 7.32
CA LEU A 105 -13.64 7.09 5.88
C LEU A 105 -12.65 6.09 5.28
N PHE A 106 -11.68 5.58 6.05
CA PHE A 106 -10.69 4.62 5.55
C PHE A 106 -10.45 3.52 6.57
N PRO A 107 -11.40 2.58 6.74
CA PRO A 107 -11.27 1.51 7.71
C PRO A 107 -10.17 0.52 7.27
N ILE A 108 -9.45 -0.05 8.23
CA ILE A 108 -8.39 -1.04 8.04
C ILE A 108 -8.51 -2.13 9.13
N GLN A 109 -7.77 -3.23 8.99
CA GLN A 109 -7.77 -4.34 9.96
C GLN A 109 -7.00 -4.01 11.25
N GLU A 110 -6.13 -3.00 11.22
CA GLU A 110 -5.36 -2.53 12.38
C GLU A 110 -6.21 -1.60 13.25
N ARG A 111 -6.11 -1.76 14.57
CA ARG A 111 -6.79 -0.87 15.51
C ARG A 111 -6.23 0.55 15.37
N GLY A 112 -7.12 1.52 15.24
CA GLY A 112 -6.78 2.94 15.28
C GLY A 112 -6.82 3.52 16.69
N VAL A 113 -6.66 4.84 16.79
CA VAL A 113 -6.78 5.59 18.06
C VAL A 113 -8.23 5.89 18.47
N SER A 114 -9.23 5.62 17.62
CA SER A 114 -10.64 5.78 17.98
C SER A 114 -11.15 4.44 18.48
N SER A 115 -11.58 4.40 19.74
CA SER A 115 -12.17 3.21 20.37
C SER A 115 -13.44 2.73 19.65
N ASP A 116 -14.15 3.65 19.00
CA ASP A 116 -15.49 3.41 18.46
C ASP A 116 -15.47 3.03 16.97
N ALA A 117 -14.33 3.23 16.29
CA ALA A 117 -14.16 2.80 14.91
C ALA A 117 -13.90 1.29 14.88
N HIS A 118 -14.75 0.56 14.14
CA HIS A 118 -14.66 -0.88 14.04
C HIS A 118 -13.61 -1.29 13.00
N VAL A 119 -12.68 -2.18 13.37
CA VAL A 119 -11.70 -2.73 12.43
C VAL A 119 -12.39 -3.62 11.39
N LEU A 120 -11.84 -3.67 10.18
CA LEU A 120 -12.36 -4.53 9.12
C LEU A 120 -12.16 -6.01 9.46
N THR A 121 -13.23 -6.79 9.40
CA THR A 121 -13.15 -8.26 9.44
C THR A 121 -12.87 -8.81 8.03
N LYS A 122 -12.33 -10.04 7.94
CA LYS A 122 -12.07 -10.67 6.64
C LYS A 122 -13.36 -10.84 5.83
N THR A 123 -14.44 -11.25 6.48
CA THR A 123 -15.76 -11.43 5.88
C THR A 123 -16.34 -10.10 5.39
N GLU A 124 -16.26 -9.03 6.20
CA GLU A 124 -16.69 -7.70 5.79
C GLU A 124 -15.91 -7.21 4.56
N ILE A 125 -14.59 -7.44 4.50
CA ILE A 125 -13.77 -7.10 3.32
C ILE A 125 -14.25 -7.86 2.08
N LYS A 126 -14.51 -9.16 2.18
CA LYS A 126 -15.00 -9.97 1.04
C LYS A 126 -16.34 -9.44 0.53
N VAL A 127 -17.24 -8.99 1.42
CA VAL A 127 -18.53 -8.39 1.05
C VAL A 127 -18.33 -7.00 0.44
N PHE A 128 -17.57 -6.12 1.09
CA PHE A 128 -17.28 -4.76 0.61
C PHE A 128 -16.66 -4.76 -0.79
N ARG A 129 -15.73 -5.69 -1.07
CA ARG A 129 -15.09 -5.83 -2.39
C ARG A 129 -16.07 -6.18 -3.51
N LYS A 130 -17.27 -6.67 -3.21
CA LYS A 130 -18.34 -6.95 -4.19
C LYS A 130 -19.38 -5.83 -4.27
N ASP A 131 -19.29 -4.85 -3.38
CA ASP A 131 -20.24 -3.75 -3.26
C ASP A 131 -19.77 -2.51 -4.04
N GLU A 132 -20.37 -2.30 -5.22
CA GLU A 132 -20.03 -1.18 -6.10
C GLU A 132 -20.48 0.18 -5.54
N GLU A 133 -21.52 0.22 -4.71
CA GLU A 133 -21.94 1.48 -4.08
C GLU A 133 -20.93 1.91 -3.02
N ALA A 134 -20.52 0.98 -2.16
CA ALA A 134 -19.54 1.22 -1.11
C ALA A 134 -18.19 1.64 -1.72
N LYS A 135 -17.72 0.96 -2.78
CA LYS A 135 -16.53 1.37 -3.54
C LYS A 135 -16.65 2.77 -4.11
N ARG A 136 -17.79 3.12 -4.73
CA ARG A 136 -18.01 4.47 -5.28
C ARG A 136 -17.93 5.54 -4.18
N LYS A 137 -18.47 5.25 -3.00
CA LYS A 137 -18.35 6.16 -1.83
C LYS A 137 -16.92 6.22 -1.28
N LEU A 138 -16.16 5.12 -1.32
CA LEU A 138 -14.73 5.12 -0.98
C LEU A 138 -13.93 6.00 -1.95
N VAL A 139 -14.22 5.96 -3.25
CA VAL A 139 -13.60 6.85 -4.25
C VAL A 139 -13.94 8.32 -3.97
N LYS A 140 -15.16 8.63 -3.54
CA LYS A 140 -15.52 10.00 -3.11
C LYS A 140 -14.73 10.45 -1.88
N SER A 141 -14.60 9.58 -0.87
CA SER A 141 -13.75 9.85 0.31
C SER A 141 -12.30 10.07 -0.09
N TYR A 142 -11.78 9.26 -1.02
CA TYR A 142 -10.43 9.40 -1.55
C TYR A 142 -10.22 10.74 -2.26
N LYS A 143 -11.13 11.15 -3.15
CA LYS A 143 -11.10 12.46 -3.81
C LYS A 143 -11.13 13.62 -2.81
N LEU A 144 -11.95 13.52 -1.75
CA LEU A 144 -12.00 14.51 -0.66
C LEU A 144 -10.63 14.66 0.01
N MET A 145 -9.98 13.54 0.35
CA MET A 145 -8.66 13.59 0.98
C MET A 145 -7.54 14.03 0.03
N LEU A 146 -7.59 13.65 -1.24
CA LEU A 146 -6.65 14.17 -2.24
C LEU A 146 -6.72 15.70 -2.32
N ASP A 147 -7.92 16.27 -2.43
CA ASP A 147 -8.12 17.72 -2.48
C ASP A 147 -7.55 18.42 -1.24
N PHE A 148 -7.76 17.82 -0.07
CA PHE A 148 -7.16 18.27 1.20
C PHE A 148 -5.63 18.20 1.21
N TYR A 149 -5.02 17.29 0.48
CA TYR A 149 -3.56 17.22 0.31
C TYR A 149 -3.04 18.07 -0.86
N GLY A 150 -3.90 18.78 -1.58
CA GLY A 150 -3.48 19.56 -2.75
C GLY A 150 -3.28 18.72 -4.00
N ILE A 151 -3.96 17.58 -4.08
CA ILE A 151 -3.86 16.59 -5.15
C ILE A 151 -5.25 16.43 -5.77
N ARG A 152 -5.33 16.15 -7.06
CA ARG A 152 -6.58 15.78 -7.74
C ARG A 152 -6.44 14.43 -8.42
N LEU A 153 -7.53 13.67 -8.43
CA LEU A 153 -7.64 12.46 -9.24
C LEU A 153 -8.01 12.86 -10.67
N VAL A 154 -7.11 12.60 -11.61
CA VAL A 154 -7.26 12.93 -13.04
C VAL A 154 -8.02 11.83 -13.77
N ASN A 155 -7.75 10.57 -13.42
CA ASN A 155 -8.37 9.42 -14.06
C ASN A 155 -8.74 8.35 -13.03
N GLU A 156 -10.04 8.08 -12.90
CA GLU A 156 -10.57 7.07 -11.95
C GLU A 156 -10.23 5.64 -12.35
N SER A 157 -10.09 5.36 -13.66
CA SER A 157 -9.79 4.01 -14.15
C SER A 157 -8.33 3.60 -13.94
N THR A 158 -7.39 4.52 -14.15
CA THR A 158 -5.95 4.26 -14.00
C THR A 158 -5.41 4.66 -12.63
N GLY A 159 -6.16 5.49 -11.90
CA GLY A 159 -5.75 6.08 -10.64
C GLY A 159 -4.78 7.25 -10.76
N GLU A 160 -4.57 7.78 -11.96
CA GLU A 160 -3.68 8.90 -12.21
C GLU A 160 -4.06 10.13 -11.39
N VAL A 161 -3.07 10.73 -10.72
CA VAL A 161 -3.22 11.93 -9.90
C VAL A 161 -2.25 13.02 -10.34
N ASP A 162 -2.60 14.27 -10.04
CA ASP A 162 -1.81 15.46 -10.35
C ASP A 162 -1.99 16.51 -9.24
N ARG A 163 -1.17 17.56 -9.24
CA ARG A 163 -1.34 18.73 -8.35
C ARG A 163 -2.73 19.34 -8.58
N ALA A 164 -3.45 19.62 -7.50
CA ALA A 164 -4.68 20.39 -7.56
C ALA A 164 -4.37 21.91 -7.63
N PRO A 165 -5.31 22.77 -8.07
CA PRO A 165 -5.05 24.21 -8.18
C PRO A 165 -4.58 24.89 -6.87
N ASN A 166 -4.99 24.34 -5.71
CA ASN A 166 -4.65 24.80 -4.37
C ASN A 166 -3.35 24.18 -3.81
N TRP A 167 -2.57 23.45 -4.60
CA TRP A 167 -1.48 22.58 -4.10
C TRP A 167 -0.47 23.31 -3.20
N LYS A 168 -0.13 24.57 -3.49
CA LYS A 168 0.89 25.32 -2.73
C LYS A 168 0.55 25.40 -1.24
N ASP A 169 -0.66 25.84 -0.92
CA ASP A 169 -1.12 26.00 0.45
C ASP A 169 -1.28 24.64 1.14
N ARG A 170 -1.75 23.64 0.39
CA ARG A 170 -1.98 22.29 0.94
C ARG A 170 -0.68 21.51 1.17
N PHE A 171 0.33 21.69 0.32
CA PHE A 171 1.66 21.11 0.50
C PHE A 171 2.38 21.77 1.68
N TRP A 172 2.24 23.08 1.84
CA TRP A 172 2.74 23.78 3.02
C TRP A 172 2.15 23.18 4.30
N ASN A 173 0.83 22.94 4.32
CA ASN A 173 0.16 22.26 5.42
C ASN A 173 0.70 20.83 5.64
N LEU A 174 0.81 20.03 4.57
CA LEU A 174 1.27 18.65 4.64
C LEU A 174 2.70 18.54 5.20
N ASN A 175 3.59 19.47 4.84
CA ASN A 175 4.94 19.52 5.40
C ASN A 175 4.93 19.87 6.91
N ARG A 176 4.00 20.70 7.38
CA ARG A 176 3.95 21.11 8.79
C ARG A 176 3.33 20.06 9.72
N HIS A 177 2.44 19.23 9.18
CA HIS A 177 1.61 18.34 9.99
C HIS A 177 1.89 16.88 9.66
N SER A 178 2.95 16.34 10.25
CA SER A 178 3.46 14.98 9.98
C SER A 178 2.47 13.85 10.29
N HIS A 179 1.46 14.08 11.14
CA HIS A 179 0.41 13.09 11.40
C HIS A 179 -0.40 12.77 10.14
N ASN A 180 -0.44 13.66 9.14
CA ASN A 180 -1.04 13.38 7.84
C ASN A 180 -0.32 12.26 7.09
N ASN A 181 0.96 12.01 7.36
CA ASN A 181 1.67 10.86 6.80
C ASN A 181 1.04 9.54 7.28
N LEU A 182 0.60 9.46 8.54
CA LEU A 182 -0.12 8.29 9.07
C LEU A 182 -1.50 8.14 8.41
N ARG A 183 -2.19 9.26 8.16
CA ARG A 183 -3.48 9.27 7.45
C ARG A 183 -3.32 8.77 6.00
N ILE A 184 -2.28 9.21 5.29
CA ILE A 184 -1.96 8.75 3.94
C ILE A 184 -1.62 7.25 3.93
N THR A 185 -0.80 6.77 4.87
CA THR A 185 -0.54 5.32 5.01
C THR A 185 -1.84 4.54 5.20
N ARG A 186 -2.76 5.02 6.06
CA ARG A 186 -4.07 4.40 6.28
C ARG A 186 -4.92 4.37 5.00
N ILE A 187 -4.94 5.48 4.25
CA ILE A 187 -5.64 5.55 2.95
C ILE A 187 -5.07 4.51 1.99
N LEU A 188 -3.74 4.43 1.84
CA LEU A 188 -3.09 3.45 0.98
C LEU A 188 -3.43 2.01 1.38
N LYS A 189 -3.35 1.68 2.69
CA LYS A 189 -3.73 0.35 3.20
C LYS A 189 -5.20 0.03 2.93
N CYS A 190 -6.09 0.99 3.16
CA CYS A 190 -7.54 0.85 2.93
C CYS A 190 -7.86 0.59 1.46
N LEU A 191 -7.30 1.39 0.54
CA LEU A 191 -7.51 1.25 -0.91
C LEU A 191 -7.10 -0.15 -1.40
N GLY A 192 -5.93 -0.64 -0.98
CA GLY A 192 -5.49 -1.99 -1.31
C GLY A 192 -6.40 -3.07 -0.71
N THR A 193 -6.71 -2.96 0.58
CA THR A 193 -7.57 -3.92 1.29
C THR A 193 -8.95 -4.05 0.64
N LEU A 194 -9.58 -2.93 0.27
CA LEU A 194 -10.97 -2.90 -0.22
C LEU A 194 -11.10 -3.02 -1.75
N GLY A 195 -10.02 -3.44 -2.44
CA GLY A 195 -10.08 -3.82 -3.85
C GLY A 195 -9.93 -2.66 -4.84
N LEU A 196 -9.35 -1.53 -4.41
CA LEU A 196 -9.03 -0.38 -5.25
C LEU A 196 -7.51 -0.15 -5.33
N GLN A 197 -6.76 -1.25 -5.44
CA GLN A 197 -5.30 -1.26 -5.40
C GLN A 197 -4.64 -0.44 -6.54
N HIS A 198 -5.35 -0.25 -7.67
CA HIS A 198 -4.87 0.55 -8.81
C HIS A 198 -4.66 2.03 -8.47
N TYR A 199 -5.23 2.54 -7.37
CA TYR A 199 -4.95 3.89 -6.88
C TYR A 199 -3.64 4.01 -6.08
N GLN A 200 -3.07 2.89 -5.60
CA GLN A 200 -1.92 2.94 -4.71
C GLN A 200 -0.67 3.43 -5.43
N ALA A 201 -0.24 2.75 -6.49
CA ALA A 201 1.02 3.07 -7.16
C ALA A 201 1.07 4.49 -7.77
N PRO A 202 0.04 4.99 -8.47
CA PRO A 202 0.03 6.36 -8.98
C PRO A 202 0.20 7.41 -7.88
N LEU A 203 -0.51 7.26 -6.74
CA LEU A 203 -0.40 8.18 -5.62
C LEU A 203 1.00 8.16 -4.99
N VAL A 204 1.58 6.98 -4.83
CA VAL A 204 2.93 6.87 -4.26
C VAL A 204 3.98 7.44 -5.21
N LYS A 205 3.83 7.21 -6.52
CA LYS A 205 4.71 7.80 -7.54
C LYS A 205 4.66 9.32 -7.52
N PHE A 206 3.46 9.90 -7.36
CA PHE A 206 3.28 11.34 -7.17
C PHE A 206 4.09 11.85 -5.97
N PHE A 207 3.97 11.22 -4.80
CA PHE A 207 4.76 11.62 -3.64
C PHE A 207 6.27 11.43 -3.84
N LEU A 208 6.72 10.38 -4.54
CA LEU A 208 8.14 10.21 -4.87
C LEU A 208 8.65 11.36 -5.76
N HIS A 209 7.89 11.76 -6.77
CA HIS A 209 8.23 12.91 -7.64
C HIS A 209 8.33 14.20 -6.81
N GLU A 210 7.33 14.49 -5.98
CA GLU A 210 7.28 15.70 -5.16
C GLU A 210 8.35 15.75 -4.05
N THR A 211 8.88 14.60 -3.63
CA THR A 211 9.88 14.53 -2.56
C THR A 211 11.32 14.38 -3.06
N LEU A 212 11.52 13.78 -4.23
CA LEU A 212 12.86 13.47 -4.75
C LEU A 212 13.27 14.30 -5.97
N GLU A 213 12.33 14.83 -6.74
CA GLU A 213 12.63 15.63 -7.93
C GLU A 213 12.29 17.11 -7.73
N GLU A 214 11.04 17.40 -7.36
CA GLU A 214 10.55 18.78 -7.21
C GLU A 214 10.89 19.41 -5.84
N GLU A 215 11.25 18.55 -4.91
CA GLU A 215 11.58 18.86 -3.53
C GLU A 215 10.53 19.67 -2.74
N GLN A 216 9.27 19.67 -3.16
CA GLN A 216 8.19 20.43 -2.50
C GLN A 216 7.67 19.78 -1.21
N LEU A 217 7.91 18.49 -0.99
CA LEU A 217 7.36 17.73 0.15
C LEU A 217 8.44 17.06 1.04
N GLN A 218 9.57 17.72 1.29
CA GLN A 218 10.70 17.11 2.02
C GLN A 218 10.33 16.47 3.37
N LEU A 219 9.36 17.01 4.12
CA LEU A 219 8.96 16.46 5.42
C LEU A 219 8.08 15.20 5.31
N VAL A 220 7.64 14.86 4.10
CA VAL A 220 6.93 13.62 3.78
C VAL A 220 7.90 12.51 3.32
N LYS A 221 9.09 12.88 2.82
CA LYS A 221 10.08 11.99 2.17
C LYS A 221 10.34 10.70 2.93
N GLN A 222 10.58 10.77 4.25
CA GLN A 222 10.86 9.58 5.05
C GLN A 222 9.67 8.61 5.05
N SER A 223 8.44 9.12 5.18
CA SER A 223 7.23 8.29 5.13
C SER A 223 6.98 7.70 3.75
N VAL A 224 7.30 8.42 2.67
CA VAL A 224 7.25 7.86 1.32
C VAL A 224 8.17 6.65 1.19
N LEU A 225 9.41 6.81 1.65
CA LEU A 225 10.47 5.82 1.52
C LEU A 225 10.28 4.61 2.45
N ASP A 226 9.73 4.80 3.64
CA ASP A 226 9.59 3.72 4.63
C ASP A 226 8.23 3.02 4.59
N TYR A 227 7.16 3.76 4.26
CA TYR A 227 5.78 3.26 4.36
C TYR A 227 5.10 3.24 2.99
N PHE A 228 5.02 4.38 2.30
CA PHE A 228 4.09 4.50 1.16
C PHE A 228 4.43 3.55 0.01
N MET A 229 5.71 3.45 -0.38
CA MET A 229 6.16 2.47 -1.39
C MET A 229 5.78 1.04 -1.01
N PHE A 230 5.85 0.72 0.27
CA PHE A 230 5.66 -0.64 0.76
C PHE A 230 4.20 -0.96 1.13
N ALA A 231 3.33 0.04 1.17
CA ALA A 231 1.88 -0.16 1.25
C ALA A 231 1.27 -0.63 -0.09
N VAL A 232 1.95 -0.42 -1.22
CA VAL A 232 1.51 -0.91 -2.54
C VAL A 232 1.51 -2.43 -2.56
N LEU A 233 0.34 -3.03 -2.83
CA LEU A 233 0.16 -4.48 -2.82
C LEU A 233 0.84 -5.14 -4.03
N ASP A 234 0.63 -4.58 -5.23
CA ASP A 234 1.21 -5.12 -6.46
C ASP A 234 2.75 -5.15 -6.38
N LYS A 235 3.31 -6.34 -6.60
CA LYS A 235 4.75 -6.57 -6.46
C LYS A 235 5.54 -5.89 -7.59
N SER A 236 4.99 -5.83 -8.80
CA SER A 236 5.68 -5.22 -9.94
C SER A 236 5.73 -3.71 -9.79
N GLU A 237 4.59 -3.07 -9.51
CA GLU A 237 4.51 -1.63 -9.29
C GLU A 237 5.39 -1.19 -8.12
N ARG A 238 5.35 -1.93 -7.00
CA ARG A 238 6.24 -1.65 -5.86
C ARG A 238 7.72 -1.70 -6.23
N ARG A 239 8.14 -2.66 -7.06
CA ARG A 239 9.54 -2.73 -7.55
C ARG A 239 9.89 -1.54 -8.43
N GLU A 240 8.97 -1.07 -9.27
CA GLU A 240 9.17 0.12 -10.09
C GLU A 240 9.31 1.38 -9.24
N LEU A 241 8.50 1.54 -8.20
CA LEU A 241 8.62 2.65 -7.25
C LEU A 241 9.97 2.65 -6.53
N VAL A 242 10.45 1.49 -6.08
CA VAL A 242 11.79 1.38 -5.45
C VAL A 242 12.91 1.74 -6.44
N ARG A 243 12.79 1.33 -7.72
CA ARG A 243 13.76 1.72 -8.76
C ARG A 243 13.74 3.22 -9.02
N PHE A 244 12.55 3.81 -9.09
CA PHE A 244 12.39 5.26 -9.21
C PHE A 244 13.07 5.96 -8.02
N ALA A 245 12.73 5.56 -6.79
CA ALA A 245 13.33 6.13 -5.59
C ALA A 245 14.86 6.01 -5.59
N PHE A 246 15.41 4.84 -5.96
CA PHE A 246 16.87 4.65 -6.04
C PHE A 246 17.55 5.57 -7.06
N LYS A 247 16.91 5.81 -8.22
CA LYS A 247 17.47 6.66 -9.27
C LYS A 247 17.53 8.13 -8.86
N HIS A 248 16.50 8.60 -8.15
CA HIS A 248 16.31 10.02 -7.82
C HIS A 248 16.78 10.39 -6.40
N PHE A 249 16.96 9.42 -5.49
CA PHE A 249 17.48 9.68 -4.15
C PHE A 249 18.97 10.07 -4.18
N LYS A 250 19.30 11.21 -3.56
CA LYS A 250 20.67 11.70 -3.41
C LYS A 250 21.03 11.91 -1.93
N PRO A 251 22.25 11.52 -1.49
CA PRO A 251 23.24 10.76 -2.24
C PRO A 251 22.84 9.28 -2.38
N GLN A 252 23.16 8.66 -3.53
CA GLN A 252 22.61 7.35 -3.91
C GLN A 252 23.12 6.21 -3.01
N GLU A 253 24.32 6.37 -2.45
CA GLU A 253 24.97 5.38 -1.57
C GLU A 253 24.25 5.22 -0.23
N GLN A 254 23.47 6.23 0.17
CA GLN A 254 22.67 6.22 1.39
C GLN A 254 21.28 5.58 1.20
N PHE A 255 20.90 5.20 -0.03
CA PHE A 255 19.64 4.52 -0.26
C PHE A 255 19.66 3.09 0.31
N VAL A 256 18.76 2.82 1.24
CA VAL A 256 18.74 1.59 2.07
C VAL A 256 17.76 0.52 1.58
N TRP A 257 16.97 0.82 0.55
CA TRP A 257 15.92 -0.08 0.06
C TRP A 257 16.36 -0.80 -1.23
N GLY A 258 15.93 -2.06 -1.38
CA GLY A 258 16.26 -2.89 -2.54
C GLY A 258 17.59 -3.64 -2.46
N ASN A 259 17.74 -4.63 -3.35
CA ASN A 259 18.90 -5.53 -3.38
C ASN A 259 20.06 -4.97 -4.24
N GLY A 260 21.19 -5.69 -4.23
CA GLY A 260 22.35 -5.34 -5.06
C GLY A 260 22.06 -5.29 -6.57
N ARG A 261 21.05 -6.01 -7.07
CA ARG A 261 20.72 -6.01 -8.51
C ARG A 261 20.18 -4.67 -9.00
N ILE A 262 19.41 -3.96 -8.17
CA ILE A 262 18.96 -2.58 -8.49
C ILE A 262 20.18 -1.67 -8.64
N ARG A 263 21.17 -1.82 -7.76
CA ARG A 263 22.42 -1.05 -7.80
C ARG A 263 23.27 -1.34 -9.03
N HIS A 264 23.06 -2.47 -9.70
CA HIS A 264 23.78 -2.89 -10.90
C HIS A 264 22.96 -2.81 -12.20
N GLY A 265 21.69 -2.35 -12.14
CA GLY A 265 20.86 -2.18 -13.34
C GLY A 265 20.44 -3.48 -14.05
N GLU A 266 20.46 -4.63 -13.35
CA GLU A 266 20.12 -5.91 -13.98
C GLU A 266 18.60 -6.05 -14.24
N PRO A 267 18.18 -6.53 -15.43
CA PRO A 267 16.77 -6.74 -15.75
C PRO A 267 16.13 -7.86 -14.90
N PRO A 268 14.79 -7.85 -14.72
CA PRO A 268 14.09 -8.96 -14.07
C PRO A 268 14.36 -10.27 -14.82
N ARG A 269 14.62 -11.37 -14.10
CA ARG A 269 14.58 -12.70 -14.75
C ARG A 269 13.15 -12.95 -15.22
N ALA A 270 13.00 -13.36 -16.48
CA ALA A 270 11.75 -13.91 -16.98
C ALA A 270 11.33 -15.05 -16.06
N ALA A 271 10.06 -15.10 -15.67
CA ALA A 271 9.51 -16.24 -14.94
C ALA A 271 9.80 -17.49 -15.77
N SER A 272 10.61 -18.41 -15.24
CA SER A 272 10.87 -19.65 -15.95
C SER A 272 9.57 -20.44 -15.96
N SER A 273 8.88 -20.45 -17.10
CA SER A 273 7.94 -21.52 -17.41
C SER A 273 8.74 -22.82 -17.32
N ARG A 274 8.55 -23.58 -16.24
CA ARG A 274 9.07 -24.94 -16.17
C ARG A 274 8.36 -25.72 -17.28
N GLY A 275 9.05 -25.86 -18.41
CA GLY A 275 8.63 -26.76 -19.47
C GLY A 275 8.62 -28.17 -18.90
N CYS A 276 7.47 -28.83 -18.96
CA CYS A 276 7.37 -30.27 -18.84
C CYS A 276 8.17 -30.90 -19.99
N THR A 277 9.44 -31.19 -19.76
CA THR A 277 10.23 -32.02 -20.68
C THR A 277 9.84 -33.47 -20.46
N GLY A 278 9.21 -34.05 -21.48
CA GLY A 278 8.78 -35.45 -21.51
C GLY A 278 9.93 -36.42 -21.26
N HIS A 279 9.64 -37.43 -20.44
CA HIS A 279 10.51 -38.59 -20.31
C HIS A 279 10.46 -39.41 -21.60
N ARG A 280 11.62 -39.50 -22.25
CA ARG A 280 11.93 -40.48 -23.30
C ARG A 280 11.81 -41.90 -22.71
N PHE A 281 10.93 -42.72 -23.26
CA PHE A 281 11.01 -44.17 -23.12
C PHE A 281 12.16 -44.67 -24.00
N SER A 282 13.19 -45.24 -23.37
CA SER A 282 14.24 -45.99 -24.05
C SER A 282 13.77 -47.44 -24.23
N SER A 283 13.72 -47.85 -25.50
CA SER A 283 13.55 -49.22 -25.96
C SER A 283 14.65 -50.14 -25.43
N LEU A 284 14.27 -51.29 -24.87
CA LEU A 284 15.11 -52.48 -24.83
C LEU A 284 14.32 -53.63 -25.46
N LEU A 285 14.76 -54.00 -26.66
CA LEU A 285 14.41 -55.25 -27.33
C LEU A 285 14.96 -56.43 -26.53
N CYS A 286 14.11 -57.41 -26.25
CA CYS A 286 14.56 -58.79 -26.09
C CYS A 286 13.61 -59.72 -26.84
N THR A 287 14.17 -60.32 -27.88
CA THR A 287 13.66 -61.40 -28.71
C THR A 287 13.41 -62.68 -27.89
N SER A 288 12.34 -63.43 -28.18
CA SER A 288 12.45 -64.74 -28.85
C SER A 288 11.16 -65.58 -28.71
N ARG A 289 10.58 -65.89 -29.88
CA ARG A 289 10.05 -67.17 -30.36
C ARG A 289 9.07 -68.02 -29.52
N ARG A 290 8.00 -68.35 -30.28
CA ARG A 290 7.00 -69.42 -30.21
C ARG A 290 5.75 -69.13 -29.40
#